data_AF-A0A2E5BQB0-F1
#
_entry.id   AF-A0A2E5BQB0-F1
#
_cell.length_a   1.000
_cell.length_b   1.000
_cell.length_c   1.000
_cell.angle_alpha   90.00
_cell.angle_beta   90.00
_cell.angle_gamma   90.00
#
_symmetry.space_group_name_H-M   'P 1'
#
loop_
_entity.id
_entity.type
_entity.pdbx_description
1 polymer ?
#
loop_
_entity_poly.entity_id
_entity_poly.type
_entity_poly.pdbx_seq_one_letter_code
_entity_poly.pdbx_strand_id
1 'polypeptide(L)'
;MITDIWFYALAVPAVLLLGMSKGGFAGGLGILGVPIMSLAISPIQVAGILLPILIVMDMVGVWAYRQTFHKENLFIILPGAVIGILVGLATASFVTDDFVRILVGLIAVGFALDYWIAKRGDAA
;
A
#
# COMPACT_ATOMS: atom_id res chain seq x y z
N MET A 1 -19.58 0.02 10.75
CA MET A 1 -18.12 0.21 10.57
C MET A 1 -17.41 -1.02 10.00
N ILE A 2 -17.74 -2.26 10.38
CA ILE A 2 -17.34 -3.47 9.60
C ILE A 2 -18.57 -4.21 9.04
N THR A 3 -19.78 -3.88 9.52
CA THR A 3 -21.05 -4.51 9.12
C THR A 3 -21.70 -3.90 7.88
N ASP A 4 -21.09 -2.88 7.28
CA ASP A 4 -21.69 -2.11 6.20
C ASP A 4 -21.40 -2.77 4.85
N ILE A 5 -22.43 -3.02 4.05
CA ILE A 5 -22.27 -3.70 2.75
C ILE A 5 -21.39 -2.89 1.80
N TRP A 6 -21.41 -1.56 1.93
CA TRP A 6 -20.60 -0.65 1.14
C TRP A 6 -19.10 -0.76 1.43
N PHE A 7 -18.75 -1.06 2.69
CA PHE A 7 -17.35 -1.30 3.07
C PHE A 7 -16.82 -2.54 2.37
N TYR A 8 -17.55 -3.65 2.40
CA TYR A 8 -17.13 -4.89 1.73
C TYR A 8 -17.08 -4.74 0.20
N ALA A 9 -18.03 -4.00 -0.39
CA ALA A 9 -18.04 -3.72 -1.81
C ALA A 9 -16.77 -2.99 -2.29
N LEU A 10 -16.15 -2.17 -1.44
CA LEU A 10 -14.89 -1.48 -1.75
C LEU A 10 -13.65 -2.26 -1.29
N ALA A 11 -13.71 -2.90 -0.12
CA ALA A 11 -12.58 -3.62 0.46
C ALA A 11 -12.20 -4.87 -0.33
N VAL A 12 -13.18 -5.66 -0.80
CA VAL A 12 -12.91 -6.89 -1.57
C VAL A 12 -12.11 -6.61 -2.85
N PRO A 13 -12.56 -5.73 -3.77
CA PRO A 13 -11.78 -5.42 -4.96
C PRO A 13 -10.46 -4.73 -4.62
N ALA A 14 -10.43 -3.83 -3.62
CA ALA A 14 -9.19 -3.18 -3.21
C ALA A 14 -8.11 -4.17 -2.73
N VAL A 15 -8.49 -5.12 -1.87
CA VAL A 15 -7.57 -6.15 -1.35
C VAL A 15 -7.15 -7.12 -2.46
N LEU A 16 -8.04 -7.48 -3.39
CA LEU A 16 -7.68 -8.30 -4.55
C LEU A 16 -6.68 -7.58 -5.47
N LEU A 17 -6.92 -6.31 -5.79
CA LEU A 17 -5.98 -5.50 -6.58
C LEU A 17 -4.62 -5.39 -5.88
N LEU A 18 -4.62 -5.16 -4.57
CA LEU A 18 -3.41 -5.11 -3.75
C LEU A 18 -2.65 -6.44 -3.78
N GLY A 19 -3.36 -7.55 -3.59
CA GLY A 19 -2.79 -8.91 -3.64
C GLY A 19 -2.20 -9.25 -5.01
N MET A 20 -2.93 -8.96 -6.09
CA MET A 20 -2.41 -9.16 -7.46
C MET A 20 -1.19 -8.28 -7.75
N SER A 21 -1.13 -7.07 -7.20
CA SER A 21 0.03 -6.18 -7.36
C SER A 21 1.26 -6.70 -6.61
N LYS A 22 1.09 -7.22 -5.38
CA LYS A 22 2.17 -7.88 -4.63
C LYS A 22 2.62 -9.17 -5.29
N GLY A 23 1.70 -9.91 -5.92
CA GLY A 23 1.99 -11.12 -6.71
C GLY A 23 2.59 -10.86 -8.10
N GLY A 24 2.80 -9.61 -8.50
CA GLY A 24 3.39 -9.24 -9.81
C GLY A 24 2.44 -9.32 -11.00
N PHE A 25 1.17 -9.68 -10.80
CA PHE A 25 0.19 -9.85 -11.88
C PHE A 25 -0.48 -8.54 -12.34
N ALA A 26 -0.61 -7.54 -11.46
CA ALA A 26 -1.47 -6.38 -11.72
C ALA A 26 -0.74 -5.06 -12.04
N GLY A 27 0.51 -5.06 -12.49
CA GLY A 27 1.15 -3.93 -13.19
C GLY A 27 1.01 -2.53 -12.55
N GLY A 28 0.86 -2.43 -11.21
CA GLY A 28 0.67 -1.16 -10.49
C GLY A 28 -0.77 -0.83 -10.06
N LEU A 29 -1.80 -1.59 -10.47
CA LEU A 29 -3.19 -1.35 -10.08
C LEU A 29 -3.45 -1.50 -8.57
N GLY A 30 -2.60 -2.22 -7.83
CA GLY A 30 -2.72 -2.34 -6.38
C GLY A 30 -2.51 -1.03 -5.61
N ILE A 31 -1.89 -0.02 -6.24
CA ILE A 31 -1.72 1.32 -5.67
C ILE A 31 -3.10 1.98 -5.42
N LEU A 32 -4.13 1.61 -6.19
CA LEU A 32 -5.49 2.11 -6.02
C LEU A 32 -6.20 1.57 -4.78
N GLY A 33 -5.70 0.48 -4.17
CA GLY A 33 -6.37 -0.16 -3.03
C GLY A 33 -6.57 0.78 -1.84
N VAL A 34 -5.54 1.53 -1.44
CA VAL A 34 -5.61 2.46 -0.30
C VAL A 34 -6.52 3.66 -0.57
N PRO A 35 -6.41 4.38 -1.71
CA PRO A 35 -7.35 5.45 -2.07
C PRO A 35 -8.81 4.98 -2.12
N ILE A 36 -9.09 3.82 -2.73
CA ILE A 36 -10.46 3.28 -2.84
C ILE A 36 -11.04 2.99 -1.45
N MET A 37 -10.29 2.33 -0.58
CA MET A 37 -10.76 2.06 0.79
C MET A 37 -10.90 3.33 1.64
N SER A 38 -10.04 4.31 1.41
CA SER A 38 -10.06 5.59 2.14
C SER A 38 -11.27 6.48 1.80
N LEU A 39 -12.04 6.13 0.75
CA LEU A 39 -13.33 6.77 0.48
C LEU A 39 -14.42 6.34 1.48
N ALA A 40 -14.26 5.16 2.11
CA ALA A 40 -15.25 4.61 3.03
C ALA A 40 -14.85 4.76 4.51
N ILE A 41 -13.56 4.68 4.83
CA ILE A 41 -13.03 4.69 6.19
C ILE A 41 -11.76 5.53 6.28
N SER A 42 -11.32 5.90 7.49
CA SER A 42 -10.10 6.73 7.62
C SER A 42 -8.86 5.95 7.17
N PRO A 43 -7.82 6.63 6.62
CA PRO A 43 -6.61 5.96 6.17
C PRO A 43 -5.89 5.16 7.28
N ILE A 44 -5.98 5.62 8.54
CA ILE A 44 -5.44 4.88 9.68
C ILE A 44 -6.19 3.57 9.89
N GLN A 45 -7.52 3.56 9.75
CA GLN A 45 -8.31 2.34 9.81
C GLN A 45 -8.01 1.40 8.64
N VAL A 46 -7.83 1.94 7.42
CA VAL A 46 -7.40 1.16 6.25
C VAL A 46 -6.07 0.48 6.54
N ALA A 47 -5.07 1.22 7.03
CA ALA A 47 -3.77 0.67 7.40
C ALA A 47 -3.92 -0.44 8.45
N GLY A 48 -4.74 -0.23 9.49
CA GLY A 48 -5.00 -1.25 10.51
C GLY A 48 -5.58 -2.56 9.97
N ILE A 49 -6.43 -2.50 8.94
CA ILE A 49 -7.02 -3.68 8.28
C ILE A 49 -6.05 -4.33 7.30
N LEU A 50 -5.33 -3.52 6.53
CA LEU A 50 -4.40 -4.01 5.50
C LEU A 50 -3.11 -4.57 6.08
N LEU A 51 -2.61 -4.03 7.21
CA LEU A 51 -1.33 -4.45 7.79
C LEU A 51 -1.24 -5.97 8.05
N PRO A 52 -2.20 -6.61 8.75
CA PRO A 52 -2.17 -8.07 8.94
C PRO A 52 -2.19 -8.84 7.62
N ILE A 53 -3.01 -8.38 6.66
CA ILE A 53 -3.13 -8.99 5.35
C ILE A 53 -1.80 -8.91 4.58
N LEU A 54 -1.18 -7.73 4.59
CA LEU A 54 0.11 -7.46 3.97
C LEU A 54 1.23 -8.29 4.59
N ILE A 55 1.23 -8.45 5.92
CA ILE A 55 2.19 -9.32 6.61
C ILE A 55 2.06 -10.77 6.12
N VAL A 56 0.84 -11.30 6.01
CA VAL A 56 0.61 -12.65 5.50
C VAL A 56 1.07 -12.77 4.04
N MET A 57 0.79 -11.77 3.20
CA MET A 57 1.27 -11.74 1.81
C MET A 57 2.81 -11.78 1.74
N ASP A 58 3.48 -10.99 2.58
CA ASP A 58 4.94 -10.94 2.62
C ASP A 58 5.53 -12.26 3.13
N MET A 59 4.90 -12.90 4.12
CA MET A 59 5.32 -14.24 4.59
C MET A 59 5.23 -15.29 3.47
N VAL A 60 4.16 -15.30 2.69
CA VAL A 60 4.01 -16.19 1.53
C VAL A 60 5.07 -15.89 0.48
N GLY A 61 5.35 -14.61 0.21
CA GLY A 61 6.42 -14.18 -0.70
C GLY A 61 7.79 -14.67 -0.25
N VAL A 62 8.16 -14.44 1.01
CA VAL A 62 9.42 -14.93 1.59
C VAL A 62 9.49 -16.45 1.52
N TRP A 63 8.41 -17.16 1.82
CA TRP A 63 8.37 -18.62 1.76
C TRP A 63 8.56 -19.16 0.33
N ALA A 64 7.94 -18.52 -0.66
CA ALA A 64 8.05 -18.89 -2.07
C ALA A 64 9.47 -18.65 -2.61
N TYR A 65 10.09 -17.52 -2.25
CA TYR A 65 11.42 -17.12 -2.76
C TYR A 65 12.59 -17.46 -1.82
N ARG A 66 12.37 -18.26 -0.77
CA ARG A 66 13.38 -18.57 0.26
C ARG A 66 14.67 -19.22 -0.26
N GLN A 67 14.66 -19.77 -1.48
CA GLN A 67 15.83 -20.41 -2.10
C GLN A 67 16.54 -19.51 -3.12
N THR A 68 15.93 -18.38 -3.50
CA THR A 68 16.38 -17.51 -4.59
C THR A 68 16.57 -16.08 -4.08
N PHE A 69 17.61 -15.87 -3.26
CA PHE A 69 17.93 -14.54 -2.71
C PHE A 69 19.43 -14.33 -2.58
N HIS A 70 19.87 -13.07 -2.71
CA HIS A 70 21.27 -12.69 -2.55
C HIS A 70 21.52 -12.22 -1.11
N LYS A 71 22.26 -13.01 -0.33
CA LYS A 71 22.48 -12.76 1.11
C LYS A 71 23.18 -11.42 1.37
N GLU A 72 24.17 -11.09 0.57
CA GLU A 72 24.93 -9.84 0.74
C GLU A 72 24.04 -8.61 0.55
N ASN A 73 23.22 -8.60 -0.51
CA ASN A 73 22.30 -7.48 -0.76
C ASN A 73 21.27 -7.37 0.37
N LEU A 74 20.80 -8.51 0.88
CA LEU A 74 19.89 -8.54 2.02
C LEU A 74 20.51 -7.87 3.26
N PHE A 75 21.76 -8.19 3.61
CA PHE A 75 22.44 -7.56 4.75
C PHE A 75 22.76 -6.08 4.55
N ILE A 76 22.89 -5.61 3.30
CA ILE A 76 23.08 -4.20 2.99
C ILE A 76 21.76 -3.42 3.18
N ILE A 77 20.62 -3.96 2.73
CA ILE A 77 19.32 -3.27 2.82
C ILE A 77 18.67 -3.37 4.21
N LEU A 78 18.94 -4.44 4.97
CA LEU A 78 18.36 -4.70 6.28
C LEU A 78 18.56 -3.55 7.29
N PRO A 79 19.78 -3.01 7.51
CA PRO A 79 19.98 -1.94 8.48
C PRO A 79 19.24 -0.67 8.09
N GLY A 80 19.22 -0.32 6.79
CA GLY A 80 18.43 0.81 6.29
C GLY A 80 16.94 0.63 6.53
N ALA A 81 16.41 -0.57 6.29
CA ALA A 81 15.02 -0.90 6.56
C ALA A 81 14.69 -0.81 8.05
N VAL A 82 15.53 -1.38 8.93
CA VAL A 82 15.34 -1.33 10.38
C VAL A 82 15.36 0.10 10.89
N ILE A 83 16.34 0.91 10.47
CA ILE A 83 16.43 2.33 10.85
C ILE A 83 15.19 3.08 10.36
N GLY A 84 14.77 2.88 9.12
CA GLY A 84 13.57 3.49 8.57
C GLY A 84 12.30 3.13 9.34
N ILE A 85 12.13 1.86 9.71
CA ILE A 85 10.99 1.40 10.54
C ILE A 85 11.03 2.05 11.92
N LEU A 86 12.20 2.11 12.57
CA LEU A 86 12.36 2.72 13.88
C LEU A 86 12.06 4.23 13.85
N VAL A 87 12.52 4.93 12.82
CA VAL A 87 12.21 6.36 12.61
C VAL A 87 10.72 6.54 12.37
N GLY A 88 10.10 5.71 11.53
CA GLY A 88 8.65 5.72 11.28
C GLY A 88 7.86 5.49 12.57
N LEU A 89 8.29 4.54 13.40
CA LEU A 89 7.64 4.24 14.67
C LEU A 89 7.83 5.37 15.70
N ALA A 90 9.01 5.98 15.76
CA ALA A 90 9.29 7.12 16.63
C ALA A 90 8.50 8.38 16.21
N THR A 91 8.26 8.54 14.91
CA THR A 91 7.51 9.68 14.35
C THR A 91 6.00 9.46 14.34
N ALA A 92 5.53 8.22 14.45
CA ALA A 92 4.10 7.86 14.37
C ALA A 92 3.22 8.63 15.36
N SER A 93 3.71 8.92 16.57
CA SER A 93 2.95 9.68 17.58
C SER A 93 2.78 11.17 17.25
N PHE A 94 3.60 11.70 16.34
CA PHE A 94 3.53 13.11 15.94
C PHE A 94 2.58 13.34 14.75
N VAL A 95 2.10 12.28 14.10
CA VAL A 95 1.29 12.37 12.90
C VAL A 95 -0.20 12.28 13.25
N THR A 96 -0.98 13.30 12.87
CA THR A 96 -2.43 13.33 13.06
C THR A 96 -3.19 12.62 11.93
N ASP A 97 -4.39 12.09 12.21
CA ASP A 97 -5.23 11.43 11.19
C ASP A 97 -5.54 12.36 10.02
N ASP A 98 -5.83 13.64 10.29
CA ASP A 98 -6.08 14.66 9.27
C ASP A 98 -4.87 14.88 8.35
N PHE A 99 -3.66 14.88 8.90
CA PHE A 99 -2.45 15.00 8.09
C PHE A 99 -2.29 13.81 7.14
N VAL A 100 -2.48 12.58 7.64
CA VAL A 100 -2.43 11.37 6.78
C VAL A 100 -3.51 11.42 5.72
N ARG A 101 -4.72 11.87 6.08
CA ARG A 101 -5.85 11.99 5.15
C ARG A 101 -5.58 12.98 4.03
N ILE A 102 -5.07 14.16 4.35
CA ILE A 102 -4.69 15.15 3.32
C ILE A 102 -3.56 14.60 2.46
N LEU A 103 -2.53 13.99 3.06
CA LEU A 103 -1.39 13.42 2.34
C LEU A 103 -1.82 12.33 1.35
N VAL A 104 -2.61 11.35 1.80
CA VAL A 104 -3.13 10.27 0.94
C VAL A 104 -4.04 10.83 -0.15
N GLY A 105 -4.86 11.84 0.16
CA GLY A 105 -5.67 12.54 -0.81
C GLY A 105 -4.84 13.23 -1.89
N LEU A 106 -3.77 13.94 -1.51
CA LEU A 106 -2.85 14.58 -2.45
C LEU A 106 -2.13 13.56 -3.33
N ILE A 107 -1.69 12.43 -2.75
CA ILE A 107 -1.08 11.34 -3.51
C ILE A 107 -2.08 10.78 -4.54
N ALA A 108 -3.33 10.54 -4.13
CA ALA A 108 -4.37 10.03 -5.01
C ALA A 108 -4.67 10.99 -6.17
N VAL A 109 -4.80 12.29 -5.90
CA VAL A 109 -4.98 13.32 -6.93
C VAL A 109 -3.75 13.41 -7.84
N GLY A 110 -2.54 13.38 -7.26
CA GLY A 110 -1.28 13.38 -8.00
C GLY A 110 -1.18 12.23 -8.99
N PHE A 111 -1.53 11.00 -8.57
CA PHE A 111 -1.58 9.84 -9.45
C PHE A 111 -2.65 9.95 -10.53
N ALA A 112 -3.83 10.47 -10.19
CA ALA A 112 -4.88 10.68 -11.19
C ALA A 112 -4.43 11.67 -12.27
N LEU A 113 -3.73 12.73 -11.88
CA LEU A 113 -3.14 13.71 -12.80
C LEU A 113 -2.00 13.12 -13.63
N ASP A 114 -1.06 12.41 -13.00
CA ASP A 114 0.05 11.74 -13.67
C ASP A 114 -0.47 10.75 -14.72
N TYR A 115 -1.43 9.90 -14.36
CA TYR A 115 -2.06 8.97 -15.29
C TYR A 115 -2.77 9.70 -16.45
N TRP A 116 -3.48 10.80 -16.16
CA TRP A 116 -4.15 11.60 -17.19
C TRP A 116 -3.17 12.23 -18.17
N ILE A 117 -2.03 12.73 -17.67
CA ILE A 117 -0.98 13.36 -18.47
C ILE A 117 -0.18 12.31 -19.26
N ALA A 118 0.21 11.20 -18.62
CA ALA A 118 0.91 10.08 -19.27
C ALA A 118 0.07 9.50 -20.41
N LYS A 119 -1.25 9.33 -20.20
CA LYS A 119 -2.18 8.88 -21.25
C LYS A 119 -2.30 9.87 -22.43
N ARG A 120 -1.99 11.15 -22.23
CA ARG A 120 -1.90 12.13 -23.33
C ARG A 120 -0.59 12.03 -24.12
N GLY A 121 0.48 11.50 -23.53
CA GLY A 121 1.78 11.30 -24.19
C GLY A 121 1.79 10.13 -25.18
N ASP A 122 1.02 9.08 -24.92
CA ASP A 122 0.91 7.89 -25.79
C ASP A 122 -0.09 8.07 -26.95
N ALA A 123 -0.81 9.20 -26.98
CA ALA A 123 -1.80 9.52 -28.01
C ALA A 123 -1.32 10.60 -29.00
N ALA A 124 -0.03 10.91 -29.02
CA ALA A 124 0.62 11.89 -29.91
C ALA A 124 1.61 11.22 -30.87
#